data_AF-A0ABC8JAI5-F1
#
_entry.id   AF-A0ABC8JAI5-F1
#
_cell.length_a   1.000
_cell.length_b   1.000
_cell.length_c   1.000
_cell.angle_alpha   90.00
_cell.angle_beta   90.00
_cell.angle_gamma   90.00
#
_symmetry.space_group_name_H-M   'P 1'
#
loop_
_entity.id
_entity.type
_entity.pdbx_description
1 polymer ?
#
loop_
_entity_poly.entity_id
_entity_poly.type
_entity_poly.pdbx_seq_one_letter_code
_entity_poly.pdbx_strand_id
1 'polypeptide(L)'
;MSQGTAATKVKMSEKEAQGVAEKKKGRRGPRSVIGSSAAGCVCAFLSIYQVGGSAFSQLFRLGFVSSFCTKVSDTVSSEIGKAFGKTTYLATTFKIVPRGTEGAMSVEGTLAGLLASFFLASVGCFLGQITPPEAAVCVLASQIANLGESIIGASFQDKEGFEWLNNDVVNVINISLGSIVAILMQQFILQNWVK
;
A
#
# COMPACT_ATOMS: atom_id res chain seq x y z
N MET A 1 17.61 -20.29 -1.97
CA MET A 1 17.17 -19.89 -3.32
C MET A 1 15.89 -19.08 -3.17
N SER A 2 15.97 -17.74 -3.14
CA SER A 2 14.78 -16.88 -3.00
C SER A 2 14.22 -16.54 -4.37
N GLN A 3 12.91 -16.71 -4.51
CA GLN A 3 12.16 -16.42 -5.72
C GLN A 3 12.00 -14.90 -5.85
N GLY A 4 12.93 -14.25 -6.55
CA GLY A 4 12.72 -12.91 -7.09
C GLY A 4 11.83 -13.01 -8.33
N THR A 5 10.67 -12.34 -8.29
CA THR A 5 9.75 -12.21 -9.42
C THR A 5 10.51 -11.75 -10.66
N ALA A 6 10.19 -12.29 -11.85
CA ALA A 6 10.90 -12.03 -13.10
C ALA A 6 11.12 -10.53 -13.41
N ALA A 7 10.26 -9.65 -12.88
CA ALA A 7 10.41 -8.19 -12.95
C ALA A 7 11.72 -7.65 -12.34
N THR A 8 12.29 -8.31 -11.33
CA THR A 8 13.55 -7.87 -10.69
C THR A 8 14.77 -8.16 -11.55
N LYS A 9 14.70 -9.13 -12.47
CA LYS A 9 15.83 -9.51 -13.32
C LYS A 9 15.98 -8.66 -14.59
N VAL A 10 14.93 -7.97 -15.03
CA VAL A 10 14.93 -7.34 -16.36
C VAL A 10 15.81 -6.07 -16.45
N LYS A 11 16.21 -5.45 -15.33
CA LYS A 11 17.07 -4.24 -15.35
C LYS A 11 18.10 -4.16 -14.22
N MET A 12 18.67 -5.29 -13.82
CA MET A 12 19.71 -5.28 -12.77
C MET A 12 21.02 -4.66 -13.30
N SER A 13 21.35 -4.86 -14.59
CA SER A 13 22.53 -4.30 -15.25
C SER A 13 22.43 -2.79 -15.54
N GLU A 14 21.23 -2.26 -15.81
CA GLU A 14 21.03 -0.82 -15.98
C GLU A 14 21.02 -0.05 -14.65
N LYS A 15 20.57 -0.68 -13.56
CA LYS A 15 20.57 -0.09 -12.20
C LYS A 15 21.99 0.05 -11.62
N GLU A 16 22.93 -0.83 -11.99
CA GLU A 16 24.33 -0.75 -11.56
C GLU A 16 25.11 0.36 -12.28
N ALA A 17 24.82 0.60 -13.57
CA ALA A 17 25.50 1.61 -14.37
C ALA A 17 25.15 3.07 -13.99
N GLN A 18 23.96 3.30 -13.41
CA GLN A 18 23.49 4.65 -13.04
C GLN A 18 23.86 5.08 -11.61
N GLY A 19 24.65 4.29 -10.87
CA GLY A 19 25.04 4.63 -9.49
C GLY A 19 23.87 4.59 -8.48
N VAL A 20 22.70 4.10 -8.90
CA VAL A 20 21.52 3.85 -8.06
C VAL A 20 21.58 2.44 -7.46
N ALA A 21 22.79 1.96 -7.19
CA ALA A 21 23.00 0.78 -6.37
C ALA A 21 22.61 1.17 -4.94
N GLU A 22 21.38 0.80 -4.55
CA GLU A 22 20.88 0.87 -3.18
C GLU A 22 22.00 0.57 -2.19
N LYS A 23 22.36 1.55 -1.35
CA LYS A 23 23.34 1.40 -0.26
C LYS A 23 22.94 0.37 0.81
N LYS A 24 21.89 -0.43 0.59
CA LYS A 24 21.49 -1.50 1.49
C LYS A 24 21.30 -2.79 0.71
N LYS A 25 22.39 -3.55 0.64
CA LYS A 25 22.41 -5.00 0.43
C LYS A 25 21.11 -5.65 0.90
N GLY A 26 20.26 -6.06 -0.04
CA GLY A 26 19.78 -7.45 -0.23
C GLY A 26 19.48 -8.33 1.00
N ARG A 27 19.11 -7.76 2.15
CA ARG A 27 18.63 -8.49 3.33
C ARG A 27 17.37 -7.81 3.85
N ARG A 28 16.30 -7.91 3.07
CA ARG A 28 14.94 -7.85 3.64
C ARG A 28 14.82 -9.04 4.59
N GLY A 29 15.03 -8.80 5.88
CA GLY A 29 14.87 -9.82 6.90
C GLY A 29 13.42 -10.32 6.92
N PRO A 30 13.16 -11.60 7.26
CA PRO A 30 11.81 -12.17 7.35
C PRO A 30 10.85 -11.42 8.28
N ARG A 31 11.37 -10.53 9.15
CA ARG A 31 10.60 -9.71 10.09
C ARG A 31 9.68 -8.67 9.42
N SER A 32 10.06 -8.14 8.26
CA SER A 32 9.27 -7.13 7.52
C SER A 32 7.95 -7.68 6.97
N VAL A 33 7.98 -8.93 6.49
CA VAL A 33 6.81 -9.63 5.90
C VAL A 33 5.79 -9.99 6.98
N ILE A 34 6.25 -10.29 8.19
CA ILE A 34 5.42 -10.67 9.34
C ILE A 34 4.63 -9.47 9.88
N GLY A 35 5.24 -8.27 9.93
CA GLY A 35 4.54 -7.05 10.35
C GLY A 35 3.47 -6.58 9.35
N SER A 36 3.77 -6.65 8.05
CA SER A 36 2.84 -6.23 6.98
C SER A 36 1.62 -7.15 6.86
N SER A 37 1.79 -8.42 7.23
CA SER A 37 0.71 -9.39 7.29
C SER A 37 -0.11 -9.26 8.57
N ALA A 38 0.39 -8.60 9.62
CA ALA A 38 -0.26 -8.56 10.93
C ALA A 38 -1.60 -7.80 10.91
N ALA A 39 -1.73 -6.68 10.20
CA ALA A 39 -3.00 -5.95 10.11
C ALA A 39 -4.09 -6.74 9.38
N GLY A 40 -3.73 -7.34 8.23
CA GLY A 40 -4.59 -8.26 7.49
C GLY A 40 -4.89 -9.54 8.27
N CYS A 41 -3.92 -10.09 8.99
CA CYS A 41 -4.09 -11.26 9.86
C CYS A 41 -4.97 -10.94 11.06
N VAL A 42 -4.83 -9.79 11.72
CA VAL A 42 -5.68 -9.37 12.84
C VAL A 42 -7.11 -9.20 12.35
N CYS A 43 -7.33 -8.54 11.21
CA CYS A 43 -8.65 -8.45 10.59
C CYS A 43 -9.20 -9.85 10.24
N ALA A 44 -8.40 -10.71 9.63
CA ALA A 44 -8.80 -12.08 9.29
C ALA A 44 -9.12 -12.92 10.54
N PHE A 45 -8.31 -12.82 11.60
CA PHE A 45 -8.54 -13.49 12.88
C PHE A 45 -9.83 -13.00 13.53
N LEU A 46 -10.06 -11.69 13.59
CA LEU A 46 -11.30 -11.12 14.12
C LEU A 46 -12.53 -11.53 13.28
N SER A 47 -12.38 -11.65 11.96
CA SER A 47 -13.43 -12.17 11.06
C SER A 47 -13.76 -13.64 11.31
N ILE A 48 -12.73 -14.48 11.43
CA ILE A 48 -12.87 -15.93 11.65
C ILE A 48 -13.55 -16.21 12.99
N TYR A 49 -13.20 -15.47 14.04
CA TYR A 49 -13.81 -15.63 15.36
C TYR A 49 -15.16 -14.93 15.53
N GLN A 50 -15.71 -14.31 14.48
CA GLN A 50 -16.97 -13.56 14.50
C GLN A 50 -17.11 -12.60 15.69
N VAL A 51 -16.00 -12.00 16.12
CA VAL A 51 -15.99 -11.09 17.26
C VAL A 51 -16.81 -9.85 16.88
N GLY A 52 -18.00 -9.71 17.48
CA GLY A 52 -18.95 -8.63 17.18
C GLY A 52 -20.12 -9.00 16.24
N GLY A 53 -20.20 -10.24 15.74
CA GLY A 53 -21.34 -10.73 14.93
C GLY A 53 -21.17 -10.59 13.40
N SER A 54 -22.23 -10.91 12.64
CA SER A 54 -22.20 -11.02 11.17
C SER A 54 -21.83 -9.71 10.46
N ALA A 55 -22.29 -8.57 10.96
CA ALA A 55 -21.96 -7.25 10.43
C ALA A 55 -20.47 -6.91 10.56
N PHE A 56 -19.82 -7.34 11.66
CA PHE A 56 -18.39 -7.15 11.86
C PHE A 56 -17.56 -8.08 10.96
N SER A 57 -18.05 -9.30 10.68
CA SER A 57 -17.38 -10.23 9.73
C SER A 57 -17.22 -9.61 8.34
N GLN A 58 -18.22 -8.89 7.83
CA GLN A 58 -18.16 -8.19 6.55
C GLN A 58 -17.16 -7.02 6.57
N LEU A 59 -17.16 -6.21 7.65
CA LEU A 59 -16.16 -5.14 7.83
C LEU A 59 -14.73 -5.68 7.88
N PHE A 60 -14.52 -6.84 8.52
CA PHE A 60 -13.20 -7.47 8.56
C PHE A 60 -12.76 -8.03 7.20
N ARG A 61 -13.69 -8.59 6.41
CA ARG A 61 -13.41 -9.01 5.02
C ARG A 61 -13.04 -7.81 4.15
N LEU A 62 -13.78 -6.70 4.28
CA LEU A 62 -13.46 -5.44 3.61
C LEU A 62 -12.06 -4.94 3.99
N GLY A 63 -11.76 -4.91 5.29
CA GLY A 63 -10.44 -4.51 5.81
C GLY A 63 -9.32 -5.40 5.27
N PHE A 64 -9.56 -6.71 5.18
CA PHE A 64 -8.63 -7.67 4.58
C PHE A 64 -8.39 -7.37 3.10
N VAL A 65 -9.44 -7.29 2.28
CA VAL A 65 -9.27 -7.01 0.83
C VAL A 65 -8.61 -5.65 0.61
N SER A 66 -9.00 -4.62 1.38
CA SER A 66 -8.39 -3.28 1.32
C SER A 66 -6.89 -3.31 1.65
N SER A 67 -6.47 -4.12 2.64
CA SER A 67 -5.04 -4.27 3.01
C SER A 67 -4.21 -4.77 1.82
N PHE A 68 -4.73 -5.75 1.09
CA PHE A 68 -4.09 -6.33 -0.09
C PHE A 68 -4.08 -5.32 -1.25
N CYS A 69 -5.20 -4.63 -1.48
CA CYS A 69 -5.29 -3.58 -2.50
C CYS A 69 -4.26 -2.47 -2.24
N THR A 70 -4.10 -2.08 -0.97
CA THR A 70 -3.14 -1.05 -0.54
C THR A 70 -1.71 -1.53 -0.81
N LYS A 71 -1.36 -2.74 -0.35
CA LYS A 71 -0.02 -3.32 -0.57
C LYS A 71 0.35 -3.40 -2.05
N VAL A 72 -0.58 -3.89 -2.87
CA VAL A 72 -0.37 -4.06 -4.31
C VAL A 72 -0.28 -2.69 -5.01
N SER A 73 -1.15 -1.74 -4.64
CA SER A 73 -1.11 -0.37 -5.17
C SER A 73 0.20 0.32 -4.87
N ASP A 74 0.66 0.29 -3.61
CA ASP A 74 1.95 0.88 -3.21
C ASP A 74 3.13 0.25 -3.95
N THR A 75 3.18 -1.08 -3.98
CA THR A 75 4.27 -1.81 -4.64
C THR A 75 4.32 -1.49 -6.14
N VAL A 76 3.18 -1.52 -6.84
CA VAL A 76 3.13 -1.22 -8.27
C VAL A 76 3.42 0.26 -8.52
N SER A 77 2.89 1.17 -7.70
CA SER A 77 3.11 2.60 -7.82
C SER A 77 4.58 2.96 -7.69
N SER A 78 5.26 2.42 -6.68
CA SER A 78 6.68 2.69 -6.42
C SER A 78 7.59 2.07 -7.49
N GLU A 79 7.34 0.84 -7.95
CA GLU A 79 8.14 0.20 -9.00
C GLU A 79 7.96 0.90 -10.35
N ILE A 80 6.72 1.21 -10.76
CA ILE A 80 6.45 1.91 -12.01
C ILE A 80 6.93 3.36 -11.92
N GLY A 81 6.76 4.04 -10.79
CA GLY A 81 7.26 5.39 -10.60
C GLY A 81 8.79 5.48 -10.68
N LYS A 82 9.51 4.52 -10.09
CA LYS A 82 10.98 4.44 -10.20
C LYS A 82 11.45 4.12 -11.63
N ALA A 83 10.76 3.20 -12.31
CA ALA A 83 11.14 2.76 -13.67
C ALA A 83 10.77 3.77 -14.76
N PHE A 84 9.58 4.36 -14.70
CA PHE A 84 8.97 5.11 -15.79
C PHE A 84 8.58 6.56 -15.44
N GLY A 85 8.58 6.95 -14.16
CA GLY A 85 8.03 8.24 -13.72
C GLY A 85 8.78 9.45 -14.27
N LYS A 86 8.24 10.17 -15.27
CA LYS A 86 8.96 11.29 -15.94
C LYS A 86 9.27 12.43 -14.99
N THR A 87 8.34 12.73 -14.09
CA THR A 87 8.52 13.77 -13.07
C THR A 87 8.00 13.25 -11.73
N THR A 88 8.87 13.33 -10.72
CA THR A 88 8.58 12.92 -9.34
C THR A 88 8.46 14.13 -8.44
N TYR A 89 7.45 14.15 -7.58
CA TYR A 89 7.10 15.26 -6.70
C TYR A 89 7.01 14.78 -5.25
N LEU A 90 7.40 15.63 -4.29
CA LEU A 90 7.12 15.37 -2.87
C LEU A 90 5.64 15.63 -2.56
N ALA A 91 4.99 14.68 -1.88
CA ALA A 91 3.59 14.82 -1.46
C ALA A 91 3.31 16.05 -0.57
N THR A 92 4.33 16.51 0.18
CA THR A 92 4.20 17.59 1.15
C THR A 92 4.38 18.98 0.54
N THR A 93 5.36 19.13 -0.36
CA THR A 93 5.77 20.44 -0.90
C THR A 93 5.49 20.62 -2.38
N PHE A 94 5.04 19.55 -3.07
CA PHE A 94 4.86 19.49 -4.53
C PHE A 94 6.11 19.90 -5.32
N LYS A 95 7.29 19.90 -4.69
CA LYS A 95 8.56 20.18 -5.34
C LYS A 95 9.01 18.97 -6.14
N ILE A 96 9.57 19.24 -7.32
CA ILE A 96 10.19 18.21 -8.15
C ILE A 96 11.45 17.72 -7.45
N VAL A 97 11.55 16.41 -7.25
CA VAL A 97 12.68 15.73 -6.62
C VAL A 97 13.20 14.61 -7.50
N PRO A 98 14.46 14.17 -7.31
CA PRO A 98 14.99 13.02 -8.03
C PRO A 98 14.16 11.75 -7.83
N ARG A 99 14.21 10.85 -8.82
CA ARG A 99 13.56 9.54 -8.70
C ARG A 99 14.18 8.75 -7.54
N GLY A 100 13.34 8.09 -6.76
CA GLY A 100 13.78 7.26 -5.63
C GLY A 100 13.98 8.01 -4.32
N THR A 101 13.68 9.31 -4.26
CA THR A 101 13.53 10.04 -2.99
C THR A 101 12.37 9.46 -2.17
N GLU A 102 12.57 9.30 -0.86
CA GLU A 102 11.53 8.78 0.03
C GLU A 102 10.31 9.71 0.06
N GLY A 103 9.11 9.13 -0.07
CA GLY A 103 7.85 9.88 -0.18
C GLY A 103 7.64 10.63 -1.50
N ALA A 104 8.48 10.40 -2.51
CA ALA A 104 8.27 10.96 -3.84
C ALA A 104 7.22 10.17 -4.64
N MET A 105 6.30 10.88 -5.28
CA MET A 105 5.25 10.33 -6.13
C MET A 105 5.42 10.76 -7.58
N SER A 106 5.00 9.91 -8.51
CA SER A 106 4.93 10.25 -9.94
C SER A 106 3.53 9.98 -10.46
N VAL A 107 3.13 10.67 -11.53
CA VAL A 107 1.81 10.47 -12.14
C VAL A 107 1.69 9.05 -12.69
N GLU A 108 2.73 8.56 -13.35
CA GLU A 108 2.77 7.21 -13.92
C GLU A 108 2.69 6.13 -12.85
N GLY A 109 3.41 6.30 -11.73
CA GLY A 109 3.33 5.41 -10.57
C GLY A 109 1.92 5.41 -9.98
N THR A 110 1.36 6.58 -9.68
CA THR A 110 0.02 6.70 -9.07
C THR A 110 -1.06 6.07 -9.94
N LEU A 111 -1.01 6.27 -11.27
CA LEU A 111 -1.93 5.63 -12.20
C LEU A 111 -1.77 4.11 -12.23
N ALA A 112 -0.53 3.61 -12.23
CA ALA A 112 -0.30 2.17 -12.21
C ALA A 112 -0.77 1.52 -10.90
N GLY A 113 -0.54 2.18 -9.75
CA GLY A 113 -1.07 1.74 -8.45
C GLY A 113 -2.60 1.72 -8.41
N LEU A 114 -3.25 2.75 -8.97
CA LEU A 114 -4.71 2.81 -9.10
C LEU A 114 -5.24 1.63 -9.93
N LEU A 115 -4.62 1.34 -11.08
CA LEU A 115 -5.02 0.21 -11.92
C LEU A 115 -4.80 -1.13 -11.22
N ALA A 116 -3.71 -1.26 -10.46
CA ALA A 116 -3.39 -2.48 -9.72
C ALA A 116 -4.39 -2.75 -8.57
N SER A 117 -4.73 -1.73 -7.78
CA SER A 117 -5.76 -1.85 -6.75
C SER A 117 -7.14 -2.11 -7.35
N PHE A 118 -7.49 -1.45 -8.46
CA PHE A 118 -8.75 -1.70 -9.17
C PHE A 118 -8.86 -3.14 -9.67
N PHE A 119 -7.79 -3.68 -10.25
CA PHE A 119 -7.74 -5.07 -10.68
C PHE A 119 -7.96 -6.03 -9.50
N LEU A 120 -7.25 -5.81 -8.39
CA LEU A 120 -7.38 -6.69 -7.22
C LEU A 120 -8.75 -6.59 -6.53
N ALA A 121 -9.33 -5.38 -6.45
CA ALA A 121 -10.67 -5.18 -5.93
C ALA A 121 -11.73 -5.86 -6.83
N SER A 122 -11.53 -5.82 -8.15
CA SER A 122 -12.39 -6.53 -9.10
C SER A 122 -12.32 -8.05 -8.89
N VAL A 123 -11.13 -8.61 -8.69
CA VAL A 123 -10.95 -10.03 -8.33
C VAL A 123 -11.66 -10.35 -7.01
N GLY A 124 -11.55 -9.49 -5.99
CA GLY A 124 -12.28 -9.64 -4.73
C GLY A 124 -13.79 -9.67 -4.91
N CYS A 125 -14.31 -8.86 -5.84
CA CYS A 125 -15.73 -8.86 -6.21
C CYS A 125 -16.15 -10.14 -6.94
N PHE A 126 -15.35 -10.60 -7.91
CA PHE A 126 -15.62 -11.86 -8.64
C PHE A 126 -15.60 -13.09 -7.73
N LEU A 127 -14.73 -13.10 -6.71
CA LEU A 127 -14.65 -14.17 -5.70
C LEU A 127 -15.74 -14.06 -4.62
N GLY A 128 -16.66 -13.09 -4.72
CA GLY A 128 -17.73 -12.88 -3.74
C GLY A 128 -17.24 -12.48 -2.35
N GLN A 129 -16.02 -11.93 -2.24
CA GLN A 129 -15.46 -11.48 -0.95
C GLN A 129 -15.98 -10.10 -0.54
N ILE A 130 -16.24 -9.25 -1.53
CA ILE A 130 -16.75 -7.89 -1.38
C ILE A 130 -17.78 -7.59 -2.48
N THR A 131 -18.65 -6.63 -2.23
CA THR A 131 -19.62 -6.11 -3.21
C THR A 131 -19.00 -5.02 -4.11
N PRO A 132 -19.62 -4.67 -5.26
CA PRO A 132 -19.09 -3.61 -6.13
C PRO A 132 -18.92 -2.23 -5.44
N PRO A 133 -19.84 -1.77 -4.57
CA PRO A 133 -19.62 -0.54 -3.80
C PRO A 133 -18.43 -0.64 -2.84
N GLU A 134 -18.26 -1.80 -2.18
CA GLU A 134 -17.13 -2.07 -1.29
C GLU A 134 -15.80 -2.13 -2.06
N ALA A 135 -15.80 -2.60 -3.30
CA ALA A 135 -14.62 -2.56 -4.18
C ALA A 135 -14.18 -1.12 -4.45
N ALA A 136 -15.12 -0.21 -4.69
CA ALA A 136 -14.80 1.21 -4.82
C ALA A 136 -14.22 1.79 -3.51
N VAL A 137 -14.78 1.40 -2.36
CA VAL A 137 -14.23 1.79 -1.05
C VAL A 137 -12.79 1.29 -0.86
N CYS A 138 -12.49 0.02 -1.19
CA CYS A 138 -11.14 -0.53 -1.09
C CYS A 138 -10.14 0.23 -1.99
N VAL A 139 -10.53 0.56 -3.22
CA VAL A 139 -9.67 1.32 -4.14
C VAL A 139 -9.40 2.71 -3.58
N LEU A 140 -10.44 3.45 -3.18
CA LEU A 140 -10.29 4.79 -2.61
C LEU A 140 -9.44 4.79 -1.33
N ALA A 141 -9.72 3.86 -0.42
CA ALA A 141 -8.95 3.72 0.81
C ALA A 141 -7.47 3.40 0.54
N SER A 142 -7.18 2.56 -0.45
CA SER A 142 -5.79 2.25 -0.87
C SER A 142 -5.06 3.50 -1.36
N GLN A 143 -5.73 4.36 -2.14
CA GLN A 143 -5.12 5.60 -2.64
C GLN A 143 -4.89 6.61 -1.51
N ILE A 144 -5.83 6.74 -0.57
CA ILE A 144 -5.68 7.60 0.61
C ILE A 144 -4.49 7.13 1.46
N ALA A 145 -4.38 5.81 1.67
CA ALA A 145 -3.31 5.23 2.44
C ALA A 145 -1.94 5.49 1.79
N ASN A 146 -1.80 5.24 0.49
CA ASN A 146 -0.55 5.50 -0.26
C ASN A 146 -0.13 6.97 -0.26
N LEU A 147 -1.10 7.89 -0.31
CA LEU A 147 -0.84 9.32 -0.12
C LEU A 147 -0.32 9.60 1.29
N GLY A 148 -0.93 9.00 2.31
CA GLY A 148 -0.47 9.06 3.70
C GLY A 148 0.96 8.54 3.86
N GLU A 149 1.28 7.41 3.25
CA GLU A 149 2.64 6.86 3.22
C GLU A 149 3.63 7.86 2.62
N SER A 150 3.28 8.46 1.49
CA SER A 150 4.12 9.43 0.80
C SER A 150 4.36 10.69 1.63
N ILE A 151 3.34 11.15 2.38
CA ILE A 151 3.46 12.28 3.33
C ILE A 151 4.36 11.91 4.50
N ILE A 152 4.21 10.71 5.07
CA ILE A 152 5.04 10.21 6.16
C ILE A 152 6.50 10.11 5.71
N GLY A 153 6.73 9.54 4.52
CA GLY A 153 8.05 9.41 3.93
C GLY A 153 8.73 10.76 3.74
N ALA A 154 8.04 11.69 3.07
CA ALA A 154 8.55 13.03 2.78
C ALA A 154 8.76 13.89 4.05
N SER A 155 8.05 13.58 5.15
CA SER A 155 8.08 14.40 6.37
C SER A 155 9.03 13.89 7.44
N PHE A 156 9.30 12.58 7.48
CA PHE A 156 9.94 11.94 8.63
C PHE A 156 11.10 11.00 8.29
N GLN A 157 11.14 10.34 7.13
CA GLN A 157 12.17 9.32 6.86
C GLN A 157 13.60 9.88 6.74
N ASP A 158 13.75 11.15 6.38
CA ASP A 158 15.05 11.84 6.29
C ASP A 158 15.36 12.73 7.50
N LYS A 159 14.54 12.70 8.56
CA LYS A 159 14.74 13.52 9.77
C LYS A 159 15.51 12.78 10.86
N GLU A 160 16.50 13.47 11.44
CA GLU A 160 17.19 13.02 12.65
C GLU A 160 16.17 12.75 13.78
N GLY A 161 16.30 11.60 14.45
CA GLY A 161 15.37 11.12 15.49
C GLY A 161 14.27 10.17 15.00
N PHE A 162 14.06 10.04 13.69
CA PHE A 162 13.08 9.13 13.09
C PHE A 162 13.72 7.93 12.37
N GLU A 163 14.97 7.58 12.68
CA GLU A 163 15.69 6.48 12.05
C GLU A 163 15.01 5.10 12.21
N TRP A 164 14.16 4.96 13.24
CA TRP A 164 13.32 3.77 13.46
C TRP A 164 12.18 3.64 12.43
N LEU A 165 11.78 4.73 11.80
CA LEU A 165 10.73 4.82 10.79
C LEU A 165 11.29 4.42 9.41
N ASN A 166 11.75 3.18 9.30
CA ASN A 166 12.24 2.67 8.03
C ASN A 166 11.10 2.29 7.07
N ASN A 167 11.44 1.96 5.83
CA ASN A 167 10.48 1.57 4.80
C ASN A 167 9.56 0.41 5.21
N ASP A 168 10.04 -0.53 6.02
CA ASP A 168 9.21 -1.65 6.49
C ASP A 168 8.12 -1.17 7.46
N VAL A 169 8.46 -0.28 8.40
CA VAL A 169 7.49 0.29 9.36
C VAL A 169 6.46 1.16 8.65
N VAL A 170 6.92 2.00 7.72
CA VAL A 170 6.06 2.88 6.92
C VAL A 170 5.08 2.07 6.06
N ASN A 171 5.55 0.97 5.47
CA ASN A 171 4.70 0.01 4.76
C ASN A 171 3.62 -0.61 5.67
N VAL A 172 3.96 -1.00 6.89
CA VAL A 172 3.01 -1.57 7.86
C VAL A 172 1.93 -0.54 8.21
N ILE A 173 2.34 0.70 8.44
CA ILE A 173 1.43 1.81 8.71
C ILE A 173 0.51 2.03 7.50
N ASN A 174 1.04 2.04 6.28
CA ASN A 174 0.27 2.22 5.06
C ASN A 174 -0.83 1.15 4.91
N ILE A 175 -0.46 -0.13 4.98
CA ILE A 175 -1.43 -1.23 4.85
C ILE A 175 -2.51 -1.15 5.94
N SER A 176 -2.12 -0.81 7.17
CA SER A 176 -3.05 -0.64 8.29
C SER A 176 -4.00 0.54 8.06
N LEU A 177 -3.49 1.67 7.56
CA LEU A 177 -4.30 2.82 7.16
C LEU A 177 -5.31 2.43 6.08
N GLY A 178 -4.90 1.67 5.07
CA GLY A 178 -5.79 1.18 4.02
C GLY A 178 -6.97 0.35 4.54
N SER A 179 -6.72 -0.54 5.50
CA SER A 179 -7.80 -1.30 6.17
C SER A 179 -8.71 -0.41 7.01
N ILE A 180 -8.13 0.45 7.86
CA ILE A 180 -8.88 1.29 8.79
C ILE A 180 -9.75 2.29 8.02
N VAL A 181 -9.19 2.97 7.02
CA VAL A 181 -9.92 3.93 6.18
C VAL A 181 -11.08 3.24 5.48
N ALA A 182 -10.89 2.04 4.92
CA ALA A 182 -11.98 1.31 4.28
C ALA A 182 -13.11 0.97 5.26
N ILE A 183 -12.78 0.47 6.46
CA ILE A 183 -13.77 0.16 7.51
C ILE A 183 -14.54 1.41 7.93
N LEU A 184 -13.84 2.52 8.17
CA LEU A 184 -14.46 3.78 8.58
C LEU A 184 -15.36 4.36 7.47
N MET A 185 -14.91 4.32 6.21
CA MET A 185 -15.73 4.73 5.06
C MET A 185 -17.00 3.88 4.96
N GLN A 186 -16.88 2.56 5.07
CA GLN A 186 -18.03 1.66 5.01
C GLN A 186 -19.01 1.90 6.17
N GLN A 187 -18.50 2.08 7.40
CA GLN A 187 -19.35 2.41 8.55
C GLN A 187 -20.08 3.74 8.36
N PHE A 188 -19.39 4.76 7.84
CA PHE A 188 -20.01 6.06 7.56
C PHE A 188 -21.10 5.95 6.49
N ILE A 189 -20.86 5.17 5.43
CA ILE A 189 -21.88 4.91 4.39
C ILE A 189 -23.09 4.22 5.02
N LEU A 190 -22.88 3.14 5.78
CA LEU A 190 -23.97 2.40 6.43
C LEU A 190 -24.78 3.28 7.40
N GLN A 191 -24.14 4.18 8.16
CA GLN A 191 -24.85 5.07 9.09
C GLN A 191 -25.68 6.15 8.39
N ASN A 192 -25.26 6.63 7.22
CA ASN A 192 -26.00 7.67 6.48
C ASN A 192 -27.13 7.10 5.61
N TRP A 193 -27.05 5.83 5.21
CA TRP A 193 -28.09 5.17 4.41
C TRP A 193 -29.21 4.55 5.25
N VAL A 194 -29.01 4.38 6.56
CA VAL A 194 -30.01 3.80 7.49
C VAL A 194 -30.84 4.90 8.20
N LYS A 195 -30.56 6.19 7.93
CA LYS A 195 -31.38 7.33 8.35
C LYS A 195 -32.28 7.77 7.21
#